data_AF-A0A954EI25-F1
#
_entry.id   AF-A0A954EI25-F1
#
_cell.length_a   1.000
_cell.length_b   1.000
_cell.length_c   1.000
_cell.angle_alpha   90.00
_cell.angle_beta   90.00
_cell.angle_gamma   90.00
#
_symmetry.space_group_name_H-M   'P 1'
#
loop_
_entity.id
_entity.type
_entity.pdbx_description
1 polymer ?
#
loop_
_entity_poly.entity_id
_entity_poly.type
_entity_poly.pdbx_seq_one_letter_code
_entity_poly.pdbx_strand_id
1 'polypeptide(L)'
;MSLFHQSTVSGNRALTEAGGGIYIIGPASVATVSQSTIFGNSVSATQAGGGIGTELDAKLTLSGSIVGGNFAGMSDTPSDLAVVGLEAGSSYNLIADAGTAGGLTNGVDGNIVGVDISTVIETALTDNGGLTATHLLLNGSPAIDAGDPAIADGNLVDQRGPGFFRVWNGRIDLGAVERSNALSDTILVTTAVDENDGNTDPARGQGTSLREAIIAANSNPDLTTILFDSSLDGTPIVLTITGRGENAALTGDLDILEDTIIQGNGISNTIIDGNDADRIFELFTGRKLLLDSVKVMNGNETNGGAISSTGELTIRNSLLEGNNASNLGGVVFATSGQVNIYDSSLTGNSALNGGAVYRSSTTTSLTVDNSLITYNTASAYGGAFYLISSHSAF
;
A
#
# COMPACT_ATOMS: atom_id res chain seq x y z
N MET A 1 -31.73 -4.75 -11.46
CA MET A 1 -30.57 -5.53 -10.99
C MET A 1 -29.95 -4.74 -9.85
N SER A 2 -29.88 -5.33 -8.66
CA SER A 2 -29.25 -4.71 -7.50
C SER A 2 -27.84 -5.26 -7.34
N LEU A 3 -26.89 -4.41 -6.95
CA LEU A 3 -25.49 -4.81 -6.72
C LEU A 3 -25.09 -4.39 -5.32
N PHE A 4 -24.62 -5.35 -4.53
CA PHE A 4 -23.89 -5.15 -3.28
C PHE A 4 -22.46 -5.56 -3.54
N HIS A 5 -21.57 -4.59 -3.65
CA HIS A 5 -20.17 -4.82 -4.01
C HIS A 5 -19.30 -4.23 -2.91
N GLN A 6 -18.33 -4.98 -2.40
CA GLN A 6 -17.36 -4.48 -1.41
C GLN A 6 -18.02 -3.80 -0.21
N SER A 7 -19.03 -4.47 0.33
CA SER A 7 -19.90 -3.91 1.36
C SER A 7 -19.95 -4.81 2.59
N THR A 8 -19.95 -4.20 3.78
CA THR A 8 -20.29 -4.89 5.02
C THR A 8 -21.76 -4.64 5.35
N VAL A 9 -22.56 -5.71 5.43
CA VAL A 9 -23.95 -5.68 5.90
C VAL A 9 -23.99 -6.39 7.24
N SER A 10 -24.04 -5.62 8.33
CA SER A 10 -23.85 -6.17 9.67
C SER A 10 -24.88 -5.69 10.69
N GLY A 11 -25.33 -6.61 11.55
CA GLY A 11 -26.17 -6.29 12.71
C GLY A 11 -27.60 -5.85 12.39
N ASN A 12 -28.10 -6.08 11.17
CA ASN A 12 -29.45 -5.70 10.78
C ASN A 12 -30.48 -6.71 11.32
N ARG A 13 -31.70 -6.24 11.59
CA ARG A 13 -32.77 -7.08 12.13
C ARG A 13 -34.12 -6.83 11.47
N ALA A 14 -34.69 -7.88 10.89
CA ALA A 14 -36.09 -7.92 10.46
C ALA A 14 -36.98 -8.46 11.59
N LEU A 15 -38.17 -7.89 11.77
CA LEU A 15 -39.09 -8.28 12.86
C LEU A 15 -40.13 -9.33 12.45
N THR A 16 -40.48 -9.41 11.17
CA THR A 16 -41.73 -10.09 10.77
C THR A 16 -41.63 -11.13 9.65
N GLU A 17 -40.78 -10.93 8.64
CA GLU A 17 -40.78 -11.80 7.44
C GLU A 17 -39.42 -12.45 7.21
N ALA A 18 -38.62 -12.02 6.23
CA ALA A 18 -37.36 -12.67 5.85
C ALA A 18 -36.25 -11.66 5.51
N GLY A 19 -35.02 -12.16 5.33
CA GLY A 19 -33.87 -11.37 4.88
C GLY A 19 -33.39 -10.34 5.90
N GLY A 20 -32.90 -10.83 7.05
CA GLY A 20 -32.43 -9.96 8.13
C GLY A 20 -31.37 -8.96 7.70
N GLY A 21 -30.47 -9.36 6.78
CA GLY A 21 -29.54 -8.47 6.10
C GLY A 21 -30.06 -8.02 4.73
N ILE A 22 -30.37 -8.98 3.85
CA ILE A 22 -30.81 -8.71 2.47
C ILE A 22 -32.02 -9.57 2.13
N TYR A 23 -33.08 -8.95 1.59
CA TYR A 23 -34.27 -9.65 1.10
C TYR A 23 -34.54 -9.31 -0.37
N ILE A 24 -34.74 -10.35 -1.20
CA ILE A 24 -34.99 -10.20 -2.64
C ILE A 24 -36.28 -10.94 -2.97
N ILE A 25 -37.25 -10.25 -3.54
CA ILE A 25 -38.57 -10.82 -3.80
C ILE A 25 -39.06 -10.49 -5.20
N GLY A 26 -39.63 -11.49 -5.87
CA GLY A 26 -40.37 -11.35 -7.12
C GLY A 26 -39.63 -11.88 -8.36
N PRO A 27 -40.38 -12.30 -9.39
CA PRO A 27 -39.87 -13.16 -10.46
C PRO A 27 -38.91 -12.47 -11.45
N ALA A 28 -38.80 -11.14 -11.38
CA ALA A 28 -37.86 -10.34 -12.17
C ALA A 28 -36.73 -9.74 -11.32
N SER A 29 -36.70 -10.02 -10.01
CA SER A 29 -35.73 -9.45 -9.09
C SER A 29 -34.43 -10.25 -9.14
N VAL A 30 -33.36 -9.56 -9.52
CA VAL A 30 -32.00 -10.11 -9.60
C VAL A 30 -31.08 -9.27 -8.75
N ALA A 31 -30.34 -9.90 -7.85
CA ALA A 31 -29.27 -9.27 -7.09
C ALA A 31 -27.94 -9.99 -7.30
N THR A 32 -26.87 -9.22 -7.30
CA THR A 32 -25.51 -9.71 -7.19
C THR A 32 -24.92 -9.21 -5.89
N VAL A 33 -24.36 -10.12 -5.12
CA VAL A 33 -23.56 -9.82 -3.93
C VAL A 33 -22.15 -10.28 -4.23
N SER A 34 -21.22 -9.34 -4.37
CA SER A 34 -19.84 -9.63 -4.67
C SER A 34 -18.90 -9.00 -3.67
N GLN A 35 -17.84 -9.73 -3.32
CA GLN A 35 -16.77 -9.22 -2.46
C GLN A 35 -17.29 -8.57 -1.18
N SER A 36 -18.29 -9.15 -0.52
CA SER A 36 -19.02 -8.51 0.59
C SER A 36 -19.08 -9.41 1.82
N THR A 37 -19.22 -8.81 3.00
CA THR A 37 -19.35 -9.53 4.28
C THR A 37 -20.74 -9.30 4.88
N ILE A 38 -21.53 -10.36 4.99
CA ILE A 38 -22.90 -10.36 5.53
C ILE A 38 -22.88 -11.13 6.85
N PHE A 39 -22.85 -10.40 7.96
CA PHE A 39 -22.61 -10.96 9.29
C PHE A 39 -23.58 -10.47 10.36
N GLY A 40 -23.96 -11.33 11.30
CA GLY A 40 -24.69 -10.90 12.50
C GLY A 40 -26.09 -10.34 12.23
N ASN A 41 -26.65 -10.60 11.05
CA ASN A 41 -28.01 -10.16 10.72
C ASN A 41 -29.03 -11.19 11.21
N SER A 42 -30.24 -10.74 11.52
CA SER A 42 -31.26 -11.61 12.11
C SER A 42 -32.68 -11.33 11.63
N VAL A 43 -33.53 -12.36 11.70
CA VAL A 43 -34.97 -12.21 11.53
C VAL A 43 -35.71 -12.82 12.71
N SER A 44 -36.68 -12.09 13.25
CA SER A 44 -37.39 -12.50 14.48
C SER A 44 -38.52 -13.51 14.23
N ALA A 45 -38.93 -13.65 12.96
CA ALA A 45 -39.88 -14.65 12.52
C ALA A 45 -39.21 -16.01 12.29
N THR A 46 -40.02 -17.05 12.13
CA THR A 46 -39.55 -18.42 11.83
C THR A 46 -39.15 -18.61 10.37
N GLN A 47 -39.34 -17.61 9.50
CA GLN A 47 -38.96 -17.68 8.09
C GLN A 47 -37.45 -17.53 7.97
N ALA A 48 -36.85 -18.35 7.12
CA ALA A 48 -35.40 -18.46 6.98
C ALA A 48 -34.84 -17.24 6.21
N GLY A 49 -33.56 -16.94 6.46
CA GLY A 49 -32.80 -15.90 5.77
C GLY A 49 -32.35 -14.80 6.72
N GLY A 50 -31.76 -15.15 7.87
CA GLY A 50 -31.14 -14.17 8.76
C GLY A 50 -30.13 -13.29 8.03
N GLY A 51 -29.32 -13.90 7.16
CA GLY A 51 -28.38 -13.21 6.27
C GLY A 51 -29.07 -12.74 5.00
N ILE A 52 -29.25 -13.66 4.05
CA ILE A 52 -29.87 -13.37 2.74
C ILE A 52 -31.06 -14.30 2.49
N GLY A 53 -32.21 -13.72 2.13
CA GLY A 53 -33.42 -14.45 1.74
C GLY A 53 -33.88 -14.11 0.32
N THR A 54 -34.35 -15.11 -0.43
CA THR A 54 -35.00 -14.90 -1.74
C THR A 54 -36.37 -15.58 -1.80
N GLU A 55 -37.38 -14.91 -2.35
CA GLU A 55 -38.71 -15.48 -2.58
C GLU A 55 -39.30 -15.16 -3.96
N LEU A 56 -40.35 -15.89 -4.34
CA LEU A 56 -41.14 -15.67 -5.57
C LEU A 56 -40.26 -15.63 -6.83
N ASP A 57 -39.43 -16.66 -7.02
CA ASP A 57 -38.52 -16.83 -8.16
C ASP A 57 -37.44 -15.74 -8.31
N ALA A 58 -37.16 -14.99 -7.25
CA ALA A 58 -36.03 -14.07 -7.19
C ALA A 58 -34.69 -14.81 -7.35
N LYS A 59 -33.73 -14.13 -8.00
CA LYS A 59 -32.42 -14.68 -8.36
C LYS A 59 -31.28 -13.98 -7.61
N LEU A 60 -30.31 -14.77 -7.16
CA LEU A 60 -29.11 -14.29 -6.49
C LEU A 60 -27.86 -14.88 -7.16
N THR A 61 -26.89 -14.02 -7.46
CA THR A 61 -25.51 -14.44 -7.73
C THR A 61 -24.63 -13.99 -6.57
N LEU A 62 -23.85 -14.92 -6.01
CA LEU A 62 -22.91 -14.66 -4.91
C LEU A 62 -21.48 -14.95 -5.36
N SER A 63 -20.56 -13.99 -5.25
CA SER A 63 -19.15 -14.21 -5.61
C SER A 63 -18.16 -13.56 -4.64
N GLY A 64 -17.06 -14.24 -4.32
CA GLY A 64 -16.00 -13.65 -3.49
C GLY A 64 -16.46 -13.18 -2.10
N SER A 65 -17.57 -13.70 -1.57
CA SER A 65 -18.27 -13.10 -0.42
C SER A 65 -18.28 -14.01 0.81
N ILE A 66 -18.43 -13.42 2.00
CA ILE A 66 -18.65 -14.12 3.27
C ILE A 66 -20.09 -13.92 3.72
N VAL A 67 -20.80 -15.01 4.03
CA VAL A 67 -22.09 -14.99 4.70
C VAL A 67 -22.01 -15.92 5.91
N GLY A 68 -22.08 -15.37 7.12
CA GLY A 68 -21.91 -16.16 8.34
C GLY A 68 -22.46 -15.50 9.59
N GLY A 69 -22.76 -16.31 10.61
CA GLY A 69 -23.22 -15.79 11.90
C GLY A 69 -24.56 -15.04 11.82
N ASN A 70 -25.43 -15.41 10.88
CA ASN A 70 -26.76 -14.83 10.75
C ASN A 70 -27.82 -15.80 11.29
N PHE A 71 -28.95 -15.27 11.78
CA PHE A 71 -29.91 -16.05 12.57
C PHE A 71 -31.38 -15.88 12.19
N ALA A 72 -32.17 -16.94 12.36
CA ALA A 72 -33.63 -16.92 12.26
C ALA A 72 -34.31 -17.32 13.58
N GLY A 73 -35.45 -16.67 13.85
CA GLY A 73 -36.29 -16.87 15.02
C GLY A 73 -35.73 -16.26 16.31
N MET A 74 -36.49 -16.36 17.39
CA MET A 74 -36.08 -15.94 18.75
C MET A 74 -35.04 -16.88 19.39
N SER A 75 -34.64 -17.95 18.70
CA SER A 75 -33.81 -19.04 19.24
C SER A 75 -32.40 -19.10 18.63
N ASP A 76 -31.93 -18.01 18.01
CA ASP A 76 -30.59 -17.89 17.40
C ASP A 76 -30.22 -19.08 16.49
N THR A 77 -31.19 -19.55 15.69
CA THR A 77 -30.97 -20.66 14.77
C THR A 77 -30.13 -20.17 13.58
N PRO A 78 -28.98 -20.79 13.26
CA PRO A 78 -28.17 -20.40 12.12
C PRO A 78 -28.99 -20.35 10.83
N SER A 79 -28.86 -19.24 10.09
CA SER A 79 -29.61 -18.99 8.87
C SER A 79 -28.88 -18.00 7.98
N ASP A 80 -27.80 -18.47 7.36
CA ASP A 80 -26.96 -17.66 6.48
C ASP A 80 -27.67 -17.39 5.14
N LEU A 81 -28.07 -18.44 4.41
CA LEU A 81 -28.86 -18.34 3.18
C LEU A 81 -30.18 -19.09 3.29
N ALA A 82 -31.25 -18.42 2.87
CA ALA A 82 -32.55 -19.02 2.60
C ALA A 82 -32.99 -18.68 1.18
N VAL A 83 -32.39 -19.38 0.23
CA VAL A 83 -32.47 -19.03 -1.18
C VAL A 83 -33.08 -20.16 -2.02
N VAL A 84 -33.96 -19.80 -2.95
CA VAL A 84 -34.65 -20.73 -3.88
C VAL A 84 -34.18 -20.52 -5.34
N GLY A 85 -33.46 -19.42 -5.61
CA GLY A 85 -32.94 -19.05 -6.94
C GLY A 85 -31.47 -18.66 -6.94
N LEU A 86 -30.60 -19.46 -6.30
CA LEU A 86 -29.16 -19.23 -6.40
C LEU A 86 -28.67 -19.61 -7.81
N GLU A 87 -28.02 -18.67 -8.48
CA GLU A 87 -27.55 -18.83 -9.85
C GLU A 87 -26.23 -19.62 -9.91
N ALA A 88 -26.07 -20.44 -10.96
CA ALA A 88 -24.91 -21.32 -11.15
C ALA A 88 -23.56 -20.60 -11.28
N GLY A 89 -23.56 -19.28 -11.52
CA GLY A 89 -22.35 -18.46 -11.52
C GLY A 89 -21.80 -18.13 -10.13
N SER A 90 -22.44 -18.61 -9.06
CA SER A 90 -22.02 -18.32 -7.69
C SER A 90 -20.79 -19.15 -7.30
N SER A 91 -19.67 -18.48 -7.03
CA SER A 91 -18.36 -19.12 -6.85
C SER A 91 -17.50 -18.38 -5.85
N TYR A 92 -16.54 -19.07 -5.25
CA TYR A 92 -15.59 -18.51 -4.29
C TYR A 92 -16.27 -17.77 -3.14
N ASN A 93 -17.20 -18.42 -2.44
CA ASN A 93 -17.87 -17.86 -1.28
C ASN A 93 -17.56 -18.65 -0.02
N LEU A 94 -17.56 -17.99 1.14
CA LEU A 94 -17.55 -18.66 2.43
C LEU A 94 -18.93 -18.57 3.07
N ILE A 95 -19.57 -19.73 3.27
CA ILE A 95 -20.81 -19.83 4.05
C ILE A 95 -20.53 -20.58 5.35
N ALA A 96 -20.73 -19.91 6.48
CA ALA A 96 -20.34 -20.45 7.78
C ALA A 96 -21.15 -21.70 8.13
N ASP A 97 -22.48 -21.63 8.01
CA ASP A 97 -23.35 -22.75 8.30
C ASP A 97 -23.62 -23.62 7.06
N ALA A 98 -23.22 -24.90 7.13
CA ALA A 98 -23.43 -25.85 6.03
C ALA A 98 -24.91 -26.20 5.81
N GLY A 99 -25.74 -26.16 6.86
CA GLY A 99 -27.17 -26.46 6.77
C GLY A 99 -27.96 -25.42 5.99
N THR A 100 -27.44 -24.19 5.93
CA THR A 100 -28.07 -23.03 5.31
C THR A 100 -27.19 -22.42 4.20
N ALA A 101 -26.45 -23.27 3.49
CA ALA A 101 -25.57 -22.88 2.39
C ALA A 101 -26.27 -22.58 1.05
N GLY A 102 -27.60 -22.61 1.00
CA GLY A 102 -28.36 -22.28 -0.21
C GLY A 102 -28.09 -23.17 -1.42
N GLY A 103 -27.57 -24.39 -1.19
CA GLY A 103 -27.18 -25.34 -2.25
C GLY A 103 -25.69 -25.29 -2.64
N LEU A 104 -24.90 -24.33 -2.13
CA LEU A 104 -23.46 -24.34 -2.29
C LEU A 104 -22.84 -25.53 -1.54
N THR A 105 -21.77 -26.09 -2.12
CA THR A 105 -21.07 -27.27 -1.58
C THR A 105 -19.60 -26.94 -1.34
N ASN A 106 -19.06 -27.38 -0.20
CA ASN A 106 -17.66 -27.18 0.14
C ASN A 106 -16.72 -27.77 -0.92
N GLY A 107 -15.74 -26.98 -1.37
CA GLY A 107 -14.72 -27.36 -2.34
C GLY A 107 -15.19 -27.33 -3.81
N VAL A 108 -16.45 -27.01 -4.08
CA VAL A 108 -16.98 -26.88 -5.45
C VAL A 108 -16.93 -25.40 -5.85
N ASP A 109 -16.37 -25.10 -7.03
CA ASP A 109 -16.23 -23.73 -7.56
C ASP A 109 -15.58 -22.74 -6.58
N GLY A 110 -14.62 -23.23 -5.78
CA GLY A 110 -13.90 -22.44 -4.79
C GLY A 110 -14.70 -22.08 -3.53
N ASN A 111 -15.93 -22.59 -3.37
CA ASN A 111 -16.74 -22.32 -2.20
C ASN A 111 -16.21 -23.05 -0.95
N ILE A 112 -16.23 -22.36 0.18
CA ILE A 112 -15.91 -22.88 1.51
C ILE A 112 -17.21 -22.92 2.30
N VAL A 113 -17.62 -24.10 2.76
CA VAL A 113 -18.92 -24.28 3.43
C VAL A 113 -18.74 -25.08 4.71
N GLY A 114 -19.34 -24.61 5.81
CA GLY A 114 -19.30 -25.31 7.09
C GLY A 114 -18.08 -24.99 7.93
N VAL A 115 -17.79 -23.70 8.12
CA VAL A 115 -16.67 -23.20 8.93
C VAL A 115 -17.20 -22.31 10.05
N ASP A 116 -16.67 -22.48 11.25
CA ASP A 116 -17.01 -21.61 12.39
C ASP A 116 -16.56 -20.16 12.08
N ILE A 117 -17.54 -19.25 11.95
CA ILE A 117 -17.32 -17.85 11.60
C ILE A 117 -16.37 -17.14 12.58
N SER A 118 -16.33 -17.58 13.84
CA SER A 118 -15.43 -17.03 14.87
C SER A 118 -13.95 -17.37 14.65
N THR A 119 -13.64 -18.26 13.70
CA THR A 119 -12.28 -18.56 13.23
C THR A 119 -11.93 -17.85 11.92
N VAL A 120 -12.92 -17.17 11.31
CA VAL A 120 -12.79 -16.54 9.99
C VAL A 120 -12.62 -15.03 10.12
N ILE A 121 -13.42 -14.37 10.98
CA ILE A 121 -13.46 -12.91 11.12
C ILE A 121 -13.47 -12.44 12.58
N GLU A 122 -13.02 -11.21 12.79
CA GLU A 122 -13.27 -10.43 14.00
C GLU A 122 -14.76 -10.03 14.04
N THR A 123 -15.52 -10.58 14.98
CA THR A 123 -16.99 -10.43 15.00
C THR A 123 -17.48 -9.05 15.43
N ALA A 124 -16.61 -8.23 16.03
CA ALA A 124 -16.94 -6.85 16.33
C ALA A 124 -16.86 -6.01 15.05
N LEU A 125 -17.87 -5.17 14.82
CA LEU A 125 -17.82 -4.17 13.75
C LEU A 125 -17.00 -2.99 14.26
N THR A 126 -15.77 -2.84 13.75
CA THR A 126 -14.80 -1.87 14.23
C THR A 126 -14.25 -1.01 13.11
N ASP A 127 -13.66 0.11 13.48
CA ASP A 127 -12.81 0.88 12.59
C ASP A 127 -11.50 0.11 12.38
N ASN A 128 -11.35 -0.47 11.19
CA ASN A 128 -10.16 -1.22 10.77
C ASN A 128 -9.37 -0.44 9.70
N GLY A 129 -9.47 0.88 9.74
CA GLY A 129 -8.97 1.80 8.73
C GLY A 129 -9.95 2.01 7.57
N GLY A 130 -9.72 3.09 6.83
CA GLY A 130 -10.50 3.44 5.64
C GLY A 130 -11.81 4.20 5.90
N LEU A 131 -12.72 4.13 4.93
CA LEU A 131 -13.91 5.00 4.87
C LEU A 131 -15.07 4.57 5.78
N THR A 132 -15.17 3.29 6.13
CA THR A 132 -16.27 2.73 6.93
C THR A 132 -15.80 1.58 7.82
N ALA A 133 -16.53 1.30 8.91
CA ALA A 133 -16.25 0.15 9.78
C ALA A 133 -16.48 -1.18 9.05
N THR A 134 -15.68 -2.19 9.39
CA THR A 134 -15.67 -3.51 8.72
C THR A 134 -15.49 -4.66 9.71
N HIS A 135 -15.60 -5.90 9.22
CA HIS A 135 -15.14 -7.11 9.92
C HIS A 135 -13.84 -7.59 9.29
N LEU A 136 -12.73 -7.50 10.03
CA LEU A 136 -11.42 -7.95 9.55
C LEU A 136 -11.34 -9.48 9.57
N LEU A 137 -10.66 -10.11 8.61
CA LEU A 137 -10.38 -11.55 8.69
C LEU A 137 -9.44 -11.85 9.87
N LEU A 138 -9.54 -13.02 10.49
CA LEU A 138 -8.60 -13.48 11.52
C LEU A 138 -7.31 -14.01 10.92
N ASN A 139 -6.23 -14.05 11.71
CA ASN A 139 -4.98 -14.69 11.27
C ASN A 139 -5.20 -16.20 11.09
N GLY A 140 -4.76 -16.74 9.95
CA GLY A 140 -5.00 -18.13 9.56
C GLY A 140 -6.44 -18.41 9.09
N SER A 141 -7.24 -17.37 8.84
CA SER A 141 -8.59 -17.51 8.31
C SER A 141 -8.56 -18.23 6.95
N PRO A 142 -9.46 -19.20 6.72
CA PRO A 142 -9.55 -19.89 5.43
C PRO A 142 -10.09 -18.99 4.31
N ALA A 143 -10.55 -17.77 4.63
CA ALA A 143 -10.97 -16.78 3.64
C ALA A 143 -9.79 -16.03 2.99
N ILE A 144 -8.58 -16.13 3.57
CA ILE A 144 -7.37 -15.45 3.06
C ILE A 144 -6.89 -16.13 1.78
N ASP A 145 -6.58 -15.35 0.74
CA ASP A 145 -6.12 -15.76 -0.58
C ASP A 145 -7.01 -16.83 -1.24
N ALA A 146 -8.27 -16.92 -0.83
CA ALA A 146 -9.16 -18.02 -1.21
C ALA A 146 -10.01 -17.70 -2.45
N GLY A 147 -10.16 -16.44 -2.83
CA GLY A 147 -10.95 -16.01 -3.99
C GLY A 147 -10.18 -15.93 -5.31
N ASP A 148 -10.91 -15.71 -6.40
CA ASP A 148 -10.36 -15.54 -7.75
C ASP A 148 -10.17 -14.04 -8.06
N PRO A 149 -8.98 -13.59 -8.48
CA PRO A 149 -8.72 -12.20 -8.87
C PRO A 149 -9.65 -11.68 -9.98
N ALA A 150 -10.17 -12.55 -10.86
CA ALA A 150 -11.12 -12.16 -11.90
C ALA A 150 -12.43 -11.59 -11.32
N ILE A 151 -12.78 -11.92 -10.07
CA ILE A 151 -13.99 -11.40 -9.39
C ILE A 151 -13.85 -9.92 -9.04
N ALA A 152 -12.64 -9.41 -8.87
CA ALA A 152 -12.41 -8.00 -8.57
C ALA A 152 -12.78 -7.07 -9.74
N ASP A 153 -12.89 -7.60 -10.96
CA ASP A 153 -13.36 -6.88 -12.16
C ASP A 153 -12.69 -5.51 -12.36
N GLY A 154 -11.37 -5.45 -12.11
CA GLY A 154 -10.56 -4.24 -12.24
C GLY A 154 -10.71 -3.22 -11.11
N ASN A 155 -11.44 -3.55 -10.04
CA ASN A 155 -11.48 -2.72 -8.84
C ASN A 155 -10.21 -2.89 -8.01
N LEU A 156 -9.57 -1.76 -7.67
CA LEU A 156 -8.21 -1.72 -7.12
C LEU A 156 -8.18 -1.80 -5.60
N VAL A 157 -9.28 -1.44 -4.94
CA VAL A 157 -9.33 -1.30 -3.48
C VAL A 157 -10.49 -2.09 -2.91
N ASP A 158 -10.39 -2.48 -1.63
CA ASP A 158 -11.50 -3.07 -0.89
C ASP A 158 -12.44 -1.99 -0.29
N GLN A 159 -13.41 -2.39 0.54
CA GLN A 159 -14.40 -1.48 1.16
C GLN A 159 -13.76 -0.25 1.85
N ARG A 160 -12.53 -0.39 2.37
CA ARG A 160 -11.83 0.65 3.12
C ARG A 160 -11.32 1.77 2.21
N GLY A 161 -11.17 1.53 0.91
CA GLY A 161 -10.78 2.54 -0.08
C GLY A 161 -9.26 2.63 -0.30
N PRO A 162 -8.75 3.77 -0.82
CA PRO A 162 -7.33 3.96 -1.13
C PRO A 162 -6.39 3.52 0.00
N GLY A 163 -5.33 2.78 -0.34
CA GLY A 163 -4.38 2.20 0.62
C GLY A 163 -4.71 0.76 1.05
N PHE A 164 -5.88 0.23 0.68
CA PHE A 164 -6.31 -1.14 0.97
C PHE A 164 -6.61 -1.89 -0.33
N PHE A 165 -5.59 -2.53 -0.90
CA PHE A 165 -5.69 -3.20 -2.21
C PHE A 165 -6.67 -4.37 -2.18
N ARG A 166 -7.41 -4.58 -3.28
CA ARG A 166 -8.33 -5.71 -3.40
C ARG A 166 -7.68 -6.99 -3.90
N VAL A 167 -6.64 -6.87 -4.72
CA VAL A 167 -5.88 -8.01 -5.26
C VAL A 167 -4.49 -7.95 -4.66
N TRP A 168 -4.13 -8.98 -3.90
CA TRP A 168 -2.83 -9.10 -3.26
C TRP A 168 -2.24 -10.49 -3.51
N ASN A 169 -0.93 -10.60 -3.75
CA ASN A 169 -0.27 -11.87 -4.10
C ASN A 169 -0.95 -12.66 -5.26
N GLY A 170 -1.62 -11.95 -6.18
CA GLY A 170 -2.35 -12.56 -7.30
C GLY A 170 -3.65 -13.26 -6.90
N ARG A 171 -4.16 -13.05 -5.68
CA ARG A 171 -5.44 -13.58 -5.19
C ARG A 171 -6.29 -12.45 -4.59
N ILE A 172 -7.52 -12.79 -4.24
CA ILE A 172 -8.36 -11.96 -3.37
C ILE A 172 -8.75 -12.78 -2.15
N ASP A 173 -9.00 -12.10 -1.05
CA ASP A 173 -9.70 -12.64 0.09
C ASP A 173 -11.19 -12.72 -0.17
N LEU A 174 -11.87 -13.62 0.54
CA LEU A 174 -13.33 -13.66 0.56
C LEU A 174 -13.86 -12.59 1.52
N GLY A 175 -14.91 -11.88 1.13
CA GLY A 175 -15.56 -10.86 1.95
C GLY A 175 -15.25 -9.43 1.52
N ALA A 176 -15.64 -8.47 2.37
CA ALA A 176 -15.58 -7.03 2.10
C ALA A 176 -14.16 -6.42 2.16
N VAL A 177 -13.24 -7.09 2.83
CA VAL A 177 -11.87 -6.61 3.05
C VAL A 177 -10.85 -7.61 2.55
N GLU A 178 -9.72 -7.08 2.09
CA GLU A 178 -8.50 -7.83 1.84
C GLU A 178 -7.63 -7.75 3.10
N ARG A 179 -7.48 -8.85 3.82
CA ARG A 179 -6.44 -8.99 4.82
C ARG A 179 -5.12 -9.17 4.09
N SER A 180 -4.54 -8.04 3.69
CA SER A 180 -3.10 -7.99 3.52
C SER A 180 -2.47 -8.58 4.78
N ASN A 181 -1.49 -9.47 4.61
CA ASN A 181 -0.57 -9.74 5.71
C ASN A 181 0.08 -8.39 6.02
N ALA A 182 -0.42 -7.73 7.06
CA ALA A 182 0.01 -6.44 7.53
C ALA A 182 1.53 -6.40 7.71
N LEU A 183 2.22 -5.93 6.68
CA LEU A 183 3.34 -5.01 6.83
C LEU A 183 2.74 -3.63 6.55
N SER A 184 2.04 -3.10 7.55
CA SER A 184 1.10 -1.97 7.46
C SER A 184 1.73 -0.59 7.20
N ASP A 185 2.97 -0.54 6.75
CA ASP A 185 3.67 0.70 6.40
C ASP A 185 4.44 0.58 5.09
N THR A 186 4.38 -0.57 4.38
CA THR A 186 5.27 -0.84 3.25
C THR A 186 4.59 -0.74 1.87
N ILE A 187 5.27 -0.12 0.91
CA ILE A 187 5.01 -0.20 -0.54
C ILE A 187 6.13 -1.00 -1.19
N LEU A 188 5.81 -1.91 -2.11
CA LEU A 188 6.81 -2.71 -2.84
C LEU A 188 6.98 -2.18 -4.27
N VAL A 189 8.20 -1.75 -4.62
CA VAL A 189 8.59 -1.40 -5.99
C VAL A 189 8.84 -2.68 -6.78
N THR A 190 8.15 -2.87 -7.89
CA THR A 190 8.18 -4.11 -8.70
C THR A 190 8.71 -3.91 -10.12
N THR A 191 8.99 -2.66 -10.52
CA THR A 191 9.59 -2.36 -11.82
C THR A 191 10.76 -1.39 -11.71
N ALA A 192 11.75 -1.56 -12.58
CA ALA A 192 12.87 -0.64 -12.74
C ALA A 192 12.57 0.52 -13.70
N VAL A 193 11.41 0.48 -14.36
CA VAL A 193 10.96 1.53 -15.25
C VAL A 193 10.52 2.74 -14.43
N ASP A 194 11.04 3.91 -14.77
CA ASP A 194 10.50 5.18 -14.27
C ASP A 194 9.23 5.53 -15.05
N GLU A 195 8.08 5.23 -14.45
CA GLU A 195 6.76 5.58 -14.95
C GLU A 195 5.90 6.20 -13.86
N ASN A 196 4.81 6.84 -14.28
CA ASN A 196 3.78 7.37 -13.41
C ASN A 196 2.43 7.25 -14.13
N ASP A 197 1.76 6.12 -13.93
CA ASP A 197 0.43 5.86 -14.49
C ASP A 197 -0.72 6.26 -13.53
N GLY A 198 -0.36 6.86 -12.38
CA GLY A 198 -1.25 7.36 -11.35
C GLY A 198 -1.69 6.34 -10.32
N ASN A 199 -1.09 5.14 -10.27
CA ASN A 199 -1.37 4.15 -9.22
C ASN A 199 -0.13 3.29 -8.87
N THR A 200 -0.24 2.46 -7.83
CA THR A 200 0.84 1.55 -7.39
C THR A 200 0.50 0.07 -7.61
N ASP A 201 -0.46 -0.25 -8.49
CA ASP A 201 -0.82 -1.62 -8.83
C ASP A 201 0.25 -2.24 -9.74
N PRO A 202 0.95 -3.30 -9.32
CA PRO A 202 1.99 -3.92 -10.13
C PRO A 202 1.46 -4.58 -11.43
N ALA A 203 0.14 -4.71 -11.59
CA ALA A 203 -0.48 -5.19 -12.82
C ALA A 203 -0.77 -4.08 -13.84
N ARG A 204 -0.57 -2.80 -13.48
CA ARG A 204 -0.73 -1.64 -14.37
C ARG A 204 0.64 -1.10 -14.79
N GLY A 205 0.68 -0.42 -15.93
CA GLY A 205 1.95 -0.01 -16.54
C GLY A 205 2.88 -1.19 -16.79
N GLN A 206 4.12 -1.07 -16.34
CA GLN A 206 5.13 -2.13 -16.28
C GLN A 206 5.41 -2.61 -14.84
N GLY A 207 4.58 -2.22 -13.87
CA GLY A 207 4.70 -2.53 -12.44
C GLY A 207 4.64 -1.27 -11.58
N THR A 208 4.82 -1.42 -10.26
CA THR A 208 4.93 -0.31 -9.33
C THR A 208 6.31 0.32 -9.41
N SER A 209 6.43 1.54 -9.92
CA SER A 209 7.71 2.26 -10.04
C SER A 209 8.14 2.89 -8.70
N LEU A 210 9.42 3.27 -8.56
CA LEU A 210 9.88 4.05 -7.40
C LEU A 210 9.17 5.42 -7.31
N ARG A 211 8.87 6.04 -8.46
CA ARG A 211 8.16 7.31 -8.52
C ARG A 211 6.73 7.18 -8.00
N GLU A 212 6.02 6.15 -8.44
CA GLU A 212 4.67 5.85 -7.96
C GLU A 212 4.66 5.53 -6.46
N ALA A 213 5.65 4.76 -5.98
CA ALA A 213 5.78 4.45 -4.56
C ALA A 213 5.95 5.71 -3.70
N ILE A 214 6.77 6.68 -4.15
CA ILE A 214 6.95 7.95 -3.45
C ILE A 214 5.69 8.83 -3.52
N ILE A 215 5.03 8.92 -4.68
CA ILE A 215 3.76 9.65 -4.81
C ILE A 215 2.69 9.08 -3.87
N ALA A 216 2.63 7.74 -3.73
CA ALA A 216 1.72 7.07 -2.82
C ALA A 216 2.07 7.32 -1.34
N ALA A 217 3.35 7.25 -0.97
CA ALA A 217 3.82 7.59 0.38
C ALA A 217 3.49 9.06 0.75
N ASN A 218 3.69 9.99 -0.19
CA ASN A 218 3.33 11.40 -0.03
C ASN A 218 1.82 11.64 0.19
N SER A 219 0.98 10.72 -0.29
CA SER A 219 -0.48 10.82 -0.20
C SER A 219 -1.06 10.07 1.00
N ASN A 220 -0.25 9.27 1.71
CA ASN A 220 -0.67 8.47 2.85
C ASN A 220 0.43 8.44 3.92
N PRO A 221 0.32 9.27 4.98
CA PRO A 221 1.29 9.33 6.07
C PRO A 221 1.52 8.00 6.81
N ASP A 222 0.63 7.01 6.66
CA ASP A 222 0.78 5.69 7.25
C ASP A 222 1.70 4.77 6.42
N LEU A 223 1.93 5.09 5.13
CA LEU A 223 2.84 4.36 4.24
C LEU A 223 4.24 4.96 4.27
N THR A 224 4.99 4.61 5.31
CA THR A 224 6.31 5.21 5.53
C THR A 224 7.46 4.42 4.93
N THR A 225 7.29 3.17 4.52
CA THR A 225 8.38 2.29 4.08
C THR A 225 8.24 1.88 2.61
N ILE A 226 9.31 1.97 1.85
CA ILE A 226 9.42 1.53 0.45
C ILE A 226 10.45 0.41 0.38
N LEU A 227 10.02 -0.74 -0.14
CA LEU A 227 10.79 -1.96 -0.37
C LEU A 227 10.95 -2.22 -1.86
N PHE A 228 11.83 -3.15 -2.23
CA PHE A 228 12.09 -3.53 -3.63
C PHE A 228 11.93 -5.03 -3.84
N ASP A 229 11.19 -5.41 -4.87
CA ASP A 229 11.05 -6.81 -5.26
C ASP A 229 12.43 -7.37 -5.66
N SER A 230 12.76 -8.56 -5.16
CA SER A 230 14.05 -9.22 -5.43
C SER A 230 14.30 -9.51 -6.92
N SER A 231 13.25 -9.53 -7.75
CA SER A 231 13.39 -9.63 -9.22
C SER A 231 14.11 -8.43 -9.83
N LEU A 232 14.19 -7.30 -9.12
CA LEU A 232 14.92 -6.10 -9.55
C LEU A 232 16.40 -6.13 -9.17
N ASP A 233 16.85 -7.09 -8.36
CA ASP A 233 18.21 -7.11 -7.81
C ASP A 233 19.28 -7.02 -8.93
N GLY A 234 20.06 -5.93 -8.89
CA GLY A 234 21.16 -5.65 -9.83
C GLY A 234 20.72 -4.91 -11.09
N THR A 235 19.43 -4.65 -11.26
CA THR A 235 18.88 -3.83 -12.35
C THR A 235 18.75 -2.38 -11.90
N PRO A 236 19.41 -1.41 -12.56
CA PRO A 236 19.26 0.00 -12.22
C PRO A 236 17.85 0.52 -12.46
N ILE A 237 17.31 1.23 -11.46
CA ILE A 237 16.11 2.05 -11.56
C ILE A 237 16.56 3.41 -12.08
N VAL A 238 16.42 3.61 -13.38
CA VAL A 238 16.88 4.81 -14.07
C VAL A 238 15.76 5.83 -14.14
N LEU A 239 15.95 7.00 -13.53
CA LEU A 239 14.98 8.09 -13.59
C LEU A 239 15.03 8.74 -14.98
N THR A 240 13.94 8.63 -15.73
CA THR A 240 13.86 9.06 -17.14
C THR A 240 12.81 10.15 -17.38
N ILE A 241 11.86 10.34 -16.47
CA ILE A 241 10.88 11.42 -16.54
C ILE A 241 11.53 12.71 -16.04
N THR A 242 12.10 13.49 -16.95
CA THR A 242 12.80 14.75 -16.62
C THR A 242 11.84 15.93 -16.45
N GLY A 243 12.16 16.89 -15.58
CA GLY A 243 11.46 18.16 -15.44
C GLY A 243 11.96 18.93 -14.22
N ARG A 244 12.08 20.26 -14.31
CA ARG A 244 12.68 21.07 -13.22
C ARG A 244 11.63 21.88 -12.47
N GLY A 245 11.79 22.01 -11.15
CA GLY A 245 10.99 22.90 -10.30
C GLY A 245 9.54 22.45 -10.12
N GLU A 246 9.28 21.17 -10.39
CA GLU A 246 8.09 20.44 -9.96
C GLU A 246 8.26 20.09 -8.47
N ASN A 247 7.18 19.92 -7.70
CA ASN A 247 7.27 19.69 -6.23
C ASN A 247 6.27 18.61 -5.75
N ALA A 248 5.89 17.68 -6.63
CA ALA A 248 4.95 16.59 -6.37
C ALA A 248 5.45 15.25 -6.94
N ALA A 249 6.75 15.11 -7.21
CA ALA A 249 7.42 13.95 -7.76
C ALA A 249 6.89 13.48 -9.13
N LEU A 250 6.12 14.30 -9.84
CA LEU A 250 5.54 13.97 -11.15
C LEU A 250 6.59 13.93 -12.26
N THR A 251 7.62 14.76 -12.16
CA THR A 251 8.73 14.84 -13.11
C THR A 251 10.00 15.31 -12.40
N GLY A 252 11.17 14.91 -12.89
CA GLY A 252 12.44 15.31 -12.32
C GLY A 252 12.79 14.47 -11.10
N ASP A 253 13.17 15.16 -10.02
CA ASP A 253 13.43 14.57 -8.73
C ASP A 253 12.18 13.92 -8.12
N LEU A 254 12.45 13.15 -7.07
CA LEU A 254 11.47 12.49 -6.25
C LEU A 254 11.29 13.31 -4.98
N ASP A 255 10.24 14.12 -4.96
CA ASP A 255 9.87 14.96 -3.83
C ASP A 255 9.37 14.12 -2.65
N ILE A 256 9.96 14.34 -1.47
CA ILE A 256 9.57 13.69 -0.22
C ILE A 256 8.75 14.68 0.61
N LEU A 257 7.43 14.53 0.53
CA LEU A 257 6.43 15.39 1.16
C LEU A 257 5.89 14.80 2.47
N GLU A 258 6.14 13.53 2.75
CA GLU A 258 5.82 12.81 4.00
C GLU A 258 7.02 11.98 4.50
N ASP A 259 7.02 11.57 5.77
CA ASP A 259 8.09 10.77 6.35
C ASP A 259 8.26 9.44 5.60
N THR A 260 9.46 9.19 5.06
CA THR A 260 9.72 8.07 4.16
C THR A 260 11.00 7.31 4.54
N ILE A 261 10.95 5.99 4.45
CA ILE A 261 12.02 5.02 4.61
C ILE A 261 12.14 4.30 3.27
N ILE A 262 13.30 4.36 2.64
CA ILE A 262 13.63 3.58 1.45
C ILE A 262 14.61 2.50 1.88
N GLN A 263 14.16 1.25 1.93
CA GLN A 263 14.95 0.11 2.35
C GLN A 263 15.23 -0.80 1.15
N GLY A 264 16.46 -0.71 0.65
CA GLY A 264 16.97 -1.52 -0.45
C GLY A 264 17.38 -2.94 -0.04
N ASN A 265 17.54 -3.80 -1.04
CA ASN A 265 18.03 -5.17 -0.92
C ASN A 265 19.57 -5.26 -0.82
N GLY A 266 20.25 -4.11 -0.71
CA GLY A 266 21.71 -3.99 -0.67
C GLY A 266 22.25 -3.14 -1.82
N ILE A 267 23.43 -2.54 -1.62
CA ILE A 267 24.04 -1.57 -2.55
C ILE A 267 24.39 -2.12 -3.95
N SER A 268 24.44 -3.44 -4.12
CA SER A 268 24.63 -4.09 -5.43
C SER A 268 23.30 -4.48 -6.09
N ASN A 269 22.21 -4.43 -5.34
CA ASN A 269 20.92 -4.95 -5.73
C ASN A 269 19.91 -3.82 -6.00
N THR A 270 19.83 -2.84 -5.11
CA THR A 270 18.98 -1.66 -5.29
C THR A 270 19.82 -0.46 -5.74
N ILE A 271 19.75 -0.15 -7.03
CA ILE A 271 20.51 0.92 -7.67
C ILE A 271 19.54 1.98 -8.18
N ILE A 272 19.60 3.17 -7.61
CA ILE A 272 18.79 4.34 -8.00
C ILE A 272 19.71 5.27 -8.79
N ASP A 273 19.40 5.45 -10.08
CA ASP A 273 20.24 6.15 -11.04
C ASP A 273 19.51 7.42 -11.54
N GLY A 274 20.06 8.59 -11.24
CA GLY A 274 19.55 9.90 -11.67
C GLY A 274 19.76 10.18 -13.16
N ASN A 275 20.45 9.29 -13.88
CA ASN A 275 20.67 9.35 -15.33
C ASN A 275 21.36 10.63 -15.82
N ASP A 276 22.13 11.28 -14.94
CA ASP A 276 22.75 12.60 -15.15
C ASP A 276 21.74 13.69 -15.56
N ALA A 277 20.44 13.48 -15.35
CA ALA A 277 19.37 14.29 -15.92
C ALA A 277 18.86 15.36 -14.95
N ASP A 278 18.71 15.01 -13.68
CA ASP A 278 18.22 15.89 -12.63
C ASP A 278 18.77 15.47 -11.25
N ARG A 279 18.35 16.19 -10.21
CA ARG A 279 18.44 15.72 -8.84
C ARG A 279 17.62 14.43 -8.66
N ILE A 280 17.98 13.60 -7.68
CA ILE A 280 17.27 12.35 -7.41
C ILE A 280 16.17 12.56 -6.37
N PHE A 281 16.48 13.24 -5.26
CA PHE A 281 15.53 13.47 -4.17
C PHE A 281 15.51 14.93 -3.71
N GLU A 282 14.32 15.47 -3.43
CA GLU A 282 14.13 16.71 -2.69
C GLU A 282 13.35 16.44 -1.39
N LEU A 283 13.98 16.70 -0.25
CA LEU A 283 13.40 16.48 1.08
C LEU A 283 12.91 17.80 1.70
N PHE A 284 11.60 17.88 1.91
CA PHE A 284 10.94 19.08 2.43
C PHE A 284 11.06 19.26 3.95
N THR A 285 10.85 20.48 4.40
CA THR A 285 11.00 20.87 5.80
C THR A 285 10.00 20.13 6.69
N GLY A 286 10.48 19.64 7.84
CA GLY A 286 9.65 18.91 8.80
C GLY A 286 9.41 17.45 8.44
N ARG A 287 9.98 16.97 7.33
CA ARG A 287 9.90 15.58 6.88
C ARG A 287 11.19 14.82 7.16
N LYS A 288 11.09 13.50 7.20
CA LYS A 288 12.19 12.58 7.39
C LYS A 288 12.39 11.70 6.17
N LEU A 289 13.66 11.51 5.78
CA LEU A 289 14.03 10.49 4.80
C LEU A 289 15.11 9.59 5.40
N LEU A 290 14.86 8.28 5.41
CA LEU A 290 15.87 7.26 5.66
C LEU A 290 16.18 6.54 4.34
N LEU A 291 17.44 6.59 3.90
CA LEU A 291 17.98 5.72 2.86
C LEU A 291 18.77 4.60 3.53
N ASP A 292 18.33 3.35 3.40
CA ASP A 292 19.01 2.18 3.95
C ASP A 292 19.30 1.15 2.87
N SER A 293 20.56 0.71 2.78
CA SER A 293 20.97 -0.40 1.92
C SER A 293 20.71 -0.17 0.42
N VAL A 294 20.89 1.07 -0.04
CA VAL A 294 20.72 1.48 -1.44
C VAL A 294 22.01 2.03 -2.05
N LYS A 295 22.13 1.94 -3.36
CA LYS A 295 23.09 2.71 -4.15
C LYS A 295 22.38 3.87 -4.85
N VAL A 296 22.91 5.09 -4.70
CA VAL A 296 22.40 6.31 -5.34
C VAL A 296 23.51 6.92 -6.20
N MET A 297 23.25 7.07 -7.51
CA MET A 297 24.28 7.54 -8.44
C MET A 297 23.77 8.43 -9.56
N ASN A 298 24.70 9.18 -10.17
CA ASN A 298 24.47 10.04 -11.32
C ASN A 298 23.35 11.08 -11.14
N GLY A 299 23.14 11.56 -9.92
CA GLY A 299 22.35 12.77 -9.70
C GLY A 299 23.11 14.00 -10.17
N ASN A 300 22.43 14.93 -10.87
CA ASN A 300 23.07 16.09 -11.48
C ASN A 300 22.20 17.36 -11.41
N GLU A 301 22.55 18.29 -10.51
CA GLU A 301 21.84 19.56 -10.33
C GLU A 301 22.80 20.72 -9.98
N THR A 302 22.31 21.94 -9.91
CA THR A 302 23.02 23.09 -9.35
C THR A 302 23.46 22.86 -7.89
N ASN A 303 22.57 22.44 -7.00
CA ASN A 303 22.83 22.18 -5.59
C ASN A 303 22.22 20.84 -5.18
N GLY A 304 23.01 20.01 -4.50
CA GLY A 304 22.58 18.67 -4.07
C GLY A 304 22.40 17.80 -5.30
N GLY A 305 23.50 17.31 -5.87
CA GLY A 305 23.45 16.51 -7.09
C GLY A 305 22.53 15.30 -6.93
N ALA A 306 22.65 14.58 -5.81
CA ALA A 306 21.72 13.51 -5.46
C ALA A 306 20.52 14.04 -4.65
N ILE A 307 20.76 14.81 -3.59
CA ILE A 307 19.76 15.15 -2.58
C ILE A 307 19.84 16.64 -2.19
N SER A 308 18.70 17.32 -2.24
CA SER A 308 18.48 18.63 -1.59
C SER A 308 17.62 18.40 -0.35
N SER A 309 18.04 18.93 0.80
CA SER A 309 17.38 18.65 2.07
C SER A 309 17.15 19.89 2.90
N THR A 310 15.88 20.12 3.26
CA THR A 310 15.47 21.02 4.33
C THR A 310 14.87 20.27 5.53
N GLY A 311 14.61 18.97 5.39
CA GLY A 311 14.18 18.03 6.44
C GLY A 311 15.31 17.22 7.09
N GLU A 312 14.94 16.19 7.85
CA GLU A 312 15.86 15.28 8.53
C GLU A 312 16.24 14.10 7.61
N LEU A 313 17.49 14.07 7.18
CA LEU A 313 18.03 13.05 6.29
C LEU A 313 18.91 12.08 7.06
N THR A 314 18.64 10.79 6.94
CA THR A 314 19.50 9.71 7.40
C THR A 314 19.90 8.80 6.24
N ILE A 315 21.20 8.58 6.08
CA ILE A 315 21.80 7.66 5.11
C ILE A 315 22.49 6.55 5.90
N ARG A 316 22.10 5.30 5.67
CA ARG A 316 22.61 4.14 6.41
C ARG A 316 22.93 2.99 5.45
N ASN A 317 24.02 2.25 5.70
CA ASN A 317 24.41 1.07 4.90
C ASN A 317 24.43 1.31 3.37
N SER A 318 24.64 2.55 2.92
CA SER A 318 24.35 2.96 1.55
C SER A 318 25.61 3.42 0.82
N LEU A 319 25.56 3.40 -0.50
CA LEU A 319 26.63 3.88 -1.38
C LEU A 319 26.10 5.06 -2.22
N LEU A 320 26.71 6.23 -2.05
CA LEU A 320 26.40 7.40 -2.87
C LEU A 320 27.62 7.73 -3.70
N GLU A 321 27.52 7.51 -5.02
CA GLU A 321 28.66 7.61 -5.93
C GLU A 321 28.38 8.39 -7.20
N GLY A 322 29.41 9.09 -7.70
CA GLY A 322 29.33 9.78 -8.99
C GLY A 322 28.27 10.88 -9.06
N ASN A 323 27.77 11.38 -7.93
CA ASN A 323 26.79 12.46 -7.92
C ASN A 323 27.50 13.81 -8.08
N ASN A 324 26.93 14.69 -8.90
CA ASN A 324 27.54 15.94 -9.32
C ASN A 324 26.64 17.14 -9.04
N ALA A 325 27.19 18.18 -8.42
CA ALA A 325 26.55 19.47 -8.30
C ALA A 325 27.38 20.56 -8.99
N SER A 326 26.78 21.47 -9.76
CA SER A 326 27.56 22.58 -10.35
C SER A 326 27.97 23.63 -9.33
N ASN A 327 27.34 23.65 -8.14
CA ASN A 327 27.59 24.62 -7.09
C ASN A 327 27.84 23.96 -5.72
N LEU A 328 26.83 23.43 -5.04
CA LEU A 328 26.96 23.04 -3.62
C LEU A 328 26.55 21.59 -3.39
N GLY A 329 27.43 20.79 -2.77
CA GLY A 329 27.08 19.44 -2.31
C GLY A 329 26.86 18.45 -3.45
N GLY A 330 27.89 17.71 -3.85
CA GLY A 330 27.75 16.73 -4.95
C GLY A 330 26.74 15.64 -4.63
N VAL A 331 26.70 15.21 -3.37
CA VAL A 331 25.66 14.33 -2.83
C VAL A 331 24.54 15.14 -2.19
N VAL A 332 24.83 15.85 -1.10
CA VAL A 332 23.82 16.51 -0.26
C VAL A 332 24.05 18.01 -0.21
N PHE A 333 23.01 18.77 -0.50
CA PHE A 333 22.89 20.18 -0.14
C PHE A 333 21.85 20.35 0.97
N ALA A 334 22.28 20.80 2.16
CA ALA A 334 21.40 20.97 3.30
C ALA A 334 21.47 22.39 3.91
N THR A 335 20.33 23.06 4.01
CA THR A 335 20.19 24.41 4.62
C THR A 335 19.47 24.40 5.96
N SER A 336 18.77 23.32 6.27
CA SER A 336 18.13 23.05 7.56
C SER A 336 18.04 21.55 7.79
N GLY A 337 17.45 21.14 8.92
CA GLY A 337 17.28 19.73 9.25
C GLY A 337 18.60 19.02 9.58
N GLN A 338 18.52 17.86 10.23
CA GLN A 338 19.70 17.08 10.59
C GLN A 338 20.12 16.22 9.39
N VAL A 339 21.44 16.04 9.21
CA VAL A 339 21.98 15.08 8.25
C VAL A 339 22.79 14.05 9.02
N ASN A 340 22.43 12.79 8.91
CA ASN A 340 23.11 11.68 9.57
C ASN A 340 23.60 10.67 8.54
N ILE A 341 24.86 10.27 8.63
CA ILE A 341 25.48 9.30 7.72
C ILE A 341 26.13 8.20 8.57
N TYR A 342 25.62 6.98 8.45
CA TYR A 342 26.04 5.81 9.23
C TYR A 342 26.43 4.66 8.32
N ASP A 343 27.54 3.98 8.61
CA ASP A 343 27.92 2.72 7.94
C ASP A 343 27.87 2.80 6.40
N SER A 344 28.18 3.96 5.84
CA SER A 344 27.92 4.27 4.42
C SER A 344 29.18 4.72 3.69
N SER A 345 29.13 4.71 2.35
CA SER A 345 30.23 5.18 1.50
C SER A 345 29.78 6.34 0.62
N LEU A 346 30.49 7.46 0.67
CA LEU A 346 30.33 8.58 -0.26
C LEU A 346 31.61 8.67 -1.09
N THR A 347 31.54 8.29 -2.38
CA THR A 347 32.72 8.16 -3.24
C THR A 347 32.59 8.82 -4.60
N GLY A 348 33.62 9.52 -5.06
CA GLY A 348 33.66 10.03 -6.43
C GLY A 348 32.63 11.12 -6.73
N ASN A 349 32.12 11.83 -5.71
CA ASN A 349 31.13 12.89 -5.89
C ASN A 349 31.84 14.25 -6.10
N SER A 350 31.21 15.16 -6.86
CA SER A 350 31.81 16.45 -7.21
C SER A 350 30.90 17.66 -7.00
N ALA A 351 31.49 18.78 -6.57
CA ALA A 351 30.82 20.09 -6.51
C ALA A 351 31.80 21.26 -6.66
N LEU A 352 31.29 22.50 -6.71
CA LEU A 352 32.14 23.68 -6.48
C LEU A 352 32.57 23.75 -5.00
N ASN A 353 31.62 23.59 -4.06
CA ASN A 353 31.89 23.52 -2.62
C ASN A 353 31.25 22.29 -1.98
N GLY A 354 32.00 21.57 -1.15
CA GLY A 354 31.54 20.34 -0.50
C GLY A 354 31.34 19.25 -1.54
N GLY A 355 32.43 18.65 -2.03
CA GLY A 355 32.36 17.67 -3.13
C GLY A 355 31.39 16.52 -2.86
N ALA A 356 31.19 16.16 -1.59
CA ALA A 356 30.10 15.29 -1.17
C ALA A 356 28.95 16.08 -0.52
N VAL A 357 29.22 16.77 0.59
CA VAL A 357 28.15 17.41 1.39
C VAL A 357 28.46 18.88 1.60
N TYR A 358 27.48 19.71 1.23
CA TYR A 358 27.39 21.09 1.66
C TYR A 358 26.33 21.21 2.73
N ARG A 359 26.67 21.88 3.84
CA ARG A 359 25.70 22.16 4.90
C ARG A 359 25.84 23.59 5.40
N SER A 360 24.73 24.32 5.46
CA SER A 360 24.67 25.67 6.02
C SER A 360 23.50 25.78 6.98
N SER A 361 23.72 25.51 8.27
CA SER A 361 22.70 25.66 9.30
C SER A 361 23.33 25.94 10.67
N THR A 362 22.61 26.72 11.49
CA THR A 362 23.03 27.15 12.83
C THR A 362 22.37 26.36 13.95
N THR A 363 21.31 25.60 13.66
CA THR A 363 20.44 24.98 14.66
C THR A 363 20.42 23.45 14.60
N THR A 364 20.93 22.87 13.53
CA THR A 364 20.95 21.41 13.34
C THR A 364 22.40 20.90 13.21
N SER A 365 22.62 19.58 13.18
CA SER A 365 23.95 18.97 13.09
C SER A 365 24.15 18.14 11.83
N LEU A 366 25.42 17.87 11.50
CA LEU A 366 25.84 16.78 10.64
C LEU A 366 26.50 15.72 11.53
N THR A 367 26.08 14.46 11.39
CA THR A 367 26.72 13.31 12.04
C THR A 367 27.27 12.38 10.96
N VAL A 368 28.52 11.96 11.10
CA VAL A 368 29.14 10.93 10.24
C VAL A 368 29.82 9.92 11.14
N ASP A 369 29.39 8.66 11.08
CA ASP A 369 29.91 7.58 11.92
C ASP A 369 30.08 6.29 11.10
N ASN A 370 31.16 5.56 11.35
CA ASN A 370 31.55 4.32 10.67
C ASN A 370 31.46 4.34 9.13
N SER A 371 31.74 5.49 8.52
CA SER A 371 31.53 5.71 7.08
C SER A 371 32.83 5.95 6.32
N LEU A 372 32.86 5.57 5.03
CA LEU A 372 33.97 5.78 4.11
C LEU A 372 33.69 6.99 3.21
N ILE A 373 34.54 8.02 3.31
CA ILE A 373 34.41 9.23 2.48
C ILE A 373 35.67 9.38 1.64
N THR A 374 35.61 9.06 0.35
CA THR A 374 36.80 8.95 -0.51
C THR A 374 36.57 9.52 -1.90
N TYR A 375 37.62 9.96 -2.58
CA TYR A 375 37.58 10.45 -3.98
C TYR A 375 36.55 11.55 -4.29
N ASN A 376 36.05 12.27 -3.27
CA ASN A 376 35.17 13.41 -3.48
C ASN A 376 35.99 14.66 -3.83
N THR A 377 35.49 15.46 -4.79
CA THR A 377 36.22 16.59 -5.35
C THR A 377 35.40 17.88 -5.25
N ALA A 378 36.00 18.92 -4.67
CA ALA A 378 35.47 20.29 -4.74
C ALA A 378 36.43 21.18 -5.51
N SER A 379 35.93 22.01 -6.44
CA SER A 379 36.80 22.93 -7.19
C SER A 379 37.15 24.22 -6.44
N ALA A 380 36.45 24.54 -5.34
CA ALA A 380 36.75 25.69 -4.47
C ALA A 380 37.01 25.28 -3.01
N TYR A 381 35.98 24.88 -2.24
CA TYR A 381 36.13 24.65 -0.80
C TYR A 381 35.59 23.29 -0.35
N GLY A 382 36.35 22.62 0.53
CA GLY A 382 35.91 21.39 1.19
C GLY A 382 35.78 20.19 0.25
N GLY A 383 36.89 19.48 0.00
CA GLY A 383 36.93 18.37 -0.97
C GLY A 383 35.82 17.33 -0.80
N ALA A 384 35.47 17.01 0.45
CA ALA A 384 34.27 16.22 0.77
C ALA A 384 33.18 17.08 1.43
N PHE A 385 33.52 17.78 2.52
CA PHE A 385 32.55 18.52 3.33
C PHE A 385 32.83 20.02 3.30
N TYR A 386 31.80 20.83 3.13
CA TYR A 386 31.85 22.26 3.40
C TYR A 386 30.69 22.65 4.33
N LEU A 387 31.05 23.06 5.55
CA LEU A 387 30.12 23.27 6.65
C LEU A 387 30.15 24.74 7.09
N ILE A 388 29.01 25.42 7.04
CA ILE A 388 28.82 26.77 7.55
C ILE A 388 27.95 26.72 8.80
N SER A 389 28.51 27.21 9.91
CA SER A 389 27.77 27.52 11.13
C SER A 389 27.99 28.99 11.46
N SER A 390 26.98 29.86 11.33
CA SER A 390 27.09 31.21 11.88
C SER A 390 26.75 31.17 13.38
N HIS A 391 27.78 31.20 14.23
CA HIS A 391 27.61 31.80 15.55
C HIS A 391 27.51 33.31 15.35
N SER A 392 26.32 33.89 15.51
CA SER A 392 26.24 35.29 15.91
C SER A 392 26.72 35.37 17.36
N ALA A 393 28.04 35.46 17.55
CA ALA A 393 28.61 35.86 18.82
C ALA A 393 28.48 37.39 18.90
N PHE A 394 27.44 37.87 19.58
CA PHE A 394 27.43 39.15 20.30
C PHE A 394 26.44 39.10 21.45
#